data_AF-A0A2M9KNJ9-F1
#
_entry.id   AF-A0A2M9KNJ9-F1
#
_cell.length_a   1.000
_cell.length_b   1.000
_cell.length_c   1.000
_cell.angle_alpha   90.00
_cell.angle_beta   90.00
_cell.angle_gamma   90.00
#
_symmetry.space_group_name_H-M   'P 1'
#
loop_
_entity.id
_entity.type
_entity.pdbx_description
1 polymer ?
#
loop_
_entity_poly.entity_id
_entity_poly.type
_entity_poly.pdbx_seq_one_letter_code
_entity_poly.pdbx_strand_id
1 'polypeptide(L)'
;MAEAVPVRCPACLRENGYTVPVFPCACGSPVVPPLDLAAEPLPLTRRTWSETWVAVRCGACGREGEWPHPEVGCASCGTVVRIPVHPLTAEPGAGSPGHPPPRPRPAPAHPAPAPDASGPGPGQGRSQGRGAAVGGAGAGAGPGHASSPAARRPAFRPLTIRTARDAVTTAALYLRWLGFQDVRQPDGRPVPSAAVDLRAPGLVAQVDPTTAPAGLRAVECVWLNGLTSCATSVYFALAGYTDEARIRADDLGIPLFVMDLTGMPQPVNDPADELLGTGA
;
A
#
# COMPACT_ATOMS: atom_id res chain seq x y z
N MET A 1 -34.29 7.16 -0.36
CA MET A 1 -33.38 8.26 -0.69
C MET A 1 -32.84 8.78 0.63
N ALA A 2 -31.52 8.92 0.76
CA ALA A 2 -30.94 9.48 1.99
C ALA A 2 -31.25 10.98 2.02
N GLU A 3 -31.82 11.45 3.13
CA GLU A 3 -32.18 12.85 3.33
C GLU A 3 -30.90 13.68 3.50
N ALA A 4 -30.82 14.82 2.81
CA ALA A 4 -29.66 15.70 2.90
C ALA A 4 -29.80 16.62 4.12
N VAL A 5 -28.75 16.68 4.93
CA VAL A 5 -28.68 17.49 6.13
C VAL A 5 -28.07 18.85 5.78
N PRO A 6 -28.63 19.99 6.24
CA PRO A 6 -28.07 21.31 5.98
C PRO A 6 -26.79 21.55 6.78
N VAL A 7 -25.73 22.00 6.12
CA VAL A 7 -24.44 22.38 6.72
C VAL A 7 -24.07 23.80 6.30
N ARG A 8 -23.96 24.72 7.27
CA ARG A 8 -23.57 26.11 7.02
C ARG A 8 -22.06 26.25 6.88
N CYS A 9 -21.61 26.90 5.83
CA CYS A 9 -20.20 27.19 5.62
C CYS A 9 -19.74 28.32 6.57
N PRO A 10 -18.70 28.12 7.40
CA PRO A 10 -18.20 29.17 8.30
C PRO A 10 -17.56 30.36 7.55
N ALA A 11 -17.16 30.19 6.28
CA ALA A 11 -16.51 31.24 5.50
C ALA A 11 -17.49 32.18 4.79
N CYS A 12 -18.60 31.66 4.25
CA CYS A 12 -19.56 32.45 3.46
C CYS A 12 -21.02 32.36 3.96
N LEU A 13 -21.26 31.60 5.04
CA LEU A 13 -22.56 31.39 5.68
C LEU A 13 -23.64 30.74 4.80
N ARG A 14 -23.30 30.29 3.58
CA ARG A 14 -24.20 29.54 2.71
C ARG A 14 -24.42 28.12 3.23
N GLU A 15 -25.66 27.65 3.10
CA GLU A 15 -26.05 26.28 3.41
C GLU A 15 -25.69 25.35 2.26
N ASN A 16 -25.16 24.18 2.60
CA ASN A 16 -24.82 23.10 1.68
C ASN A 16 -25.55 21.84 2.14
N GLY A 17 -26.08 21.06 1.20
CA GLY A 17 -26.67 19.76 1.51
C GLY A 17 -25.58 18.71 1.68
N TYR A 18 -25.59 17.97 2.78
CA TYR A 18 -24.71 16.84 3.02
C TYR A 18 -25.52 15.55 3.19
N THR A 19 -25.21 14.52 2.38
CA THR A 19 -25.83 13.20 2.51
C THR A 19 -24.94 12.32 3.37
N VAL A 20 -25.44 11.88 4.52
CA VAL A 20 -24.63 11.09 5.46
C VAL A 20 -24.37 9.71 4.89
N PRO A 21 -23.11 9.27 4.76
CA PRO A 21 -22.80 7.95 4.25
C PRO A 21 -23.18 6.87 5.27
N VAL A 22 -23.62 5.73 4.77
CA VAL A 22 -23.92 4.52 5.55
C VAL A 22 -22.88 3.47 5.20
N PHE A 23 -22.18 2.95 6.21
CA PHE A 23 -21.16 1.92 6.00
C PHE A 23 -21.49 0.63 6.77
N PRO A 24 -21.12 -0.55 6.25
CA PRO A 24 -21.38 -1.82 6.92
C PRO A 24 -20.39 -2.06 8.07
N CYS A 25 -20.90 -2.31 9.28
CA CYS A 25 -20.08 -2.85 10.37
C CYS A 25 -19.66 -4.29 10.05
N ALA A 26 -18.59 -4.79 10.69
CA ALA A 26 -18.20 -6.21 10.64
C ALA A 26 -19.31 -7.18 11.10
N CYS A 27 -20.31 -6.73 11.87
CA CYS A 27 -21.49 -7.54 12.22
C CYS A 27 -22.61 -7.51 11.16
N GLY A 28 -22.42 -6.79 10.05
CA GLY A 28 -23.40 -6.61 8.98
C GLY A 28 -24.43 -5.49 9.21
N SER A 29 -24.47 -4.87 10.39
CA SER A 29 -25.37 -3.76 10.66
C SER A 29 -24.88 -2.45 10.01
N PRO A 30 -25.77 -1.62 9.45
CA PRO A 30 -25.41 -0.30 8.94
C PRO A 30 -24.98 0.61 10.09
N VAL A 31 -23.90 1.37 9.88
CA VAL A 31 -23.37 2.35 10.82
C VAL A 31 -23.34 3.71 10.13
N VAL A 32 -23.82 4.72 10.85
CA VAL A 32 -23.86 6.11 10.43
C VAL A 32 -23.06 6.91 11.46
N PRO A 33 -22.09 7.75 11.04
CA PRO A 33 -21.40 8.64 11.97
C PRO A 33 -22.40 9.56 12.69
N PRO A 34 -22.38 9.63 14.04
CA PRO A 34 -23.30 10.46 14.80
C PRO A 34 -22.89 11.92 14.65
N LEU A 35 -23.45 12.61 13.65
CA LEU A 35 -23.15 14.02 13.39
C LEU A 35 -23.61 14.89 14.56
N ASP A 36 -22.75 15.80 15.00
CA ASP A 36 -23.09 16.87 15.92
C ASP A 36 -23.40 18.13 15.11
N LEU A 37 -24.67 18.29 14.74
CA LEU A 37 -25.14 19.42 13.94
C LEU A 37 -25.32 20.71 14.76
N ALA A 38 -25.21 20.62 16.08
CA ALA A 38 -25.26 21.78 16.97
C ALA A 38 -23.87 22.42 17.12
N ALA A 39 -22.80 21.64 16.99
CA ALA A 39 -21.44 22.13 16.95
C ALA A 39 -21.12 22.89 15.65
N GLU A 40 -20.27 23.92 15.74
CA GLU A 40 -19.89 24.71 14.58
C GLU A 40 -19.02 23.89 13.61
N PRO A 41 -19.38 23.85 12.31
CA PRO A 41 -18.55 23.23 11.30
C PRO A 41 -17.20 23.92 11.13
N LEU A 42 -16.13 23.14 11.03
CA LEU A 42 -14.76 23.67 11.01
C LEU A 42 -14.22 23.78 9.58
N PRO A 43 -13.57 24.88 9.21
CA PRO A 43 -12.91 25.00 7.91
C PRO A 43 -11.67 24.09 7.87
N LEU A 44 -11.61 23.23 6.86
CA LEU A 44 -10.49 22.32 6.65
C LEU A 44 -9.41 22.99 5.81
N THR A 45 -8.39 23.55 6.48
CA THR A 45 -7.25 24.22 5.82
C THR A 45 -6.08 23.28 5.55
N ARG A 46 -5.93 22.21 6.33
CA ARG A 46 -4.89 21.18 6.19
C ARG A 46 -5.48 19.81 6.53
N ARG A 47 -5.06 18.78 5.79
CA ARG A 47 -5.37 17.38 6.10
C ARG A 47 -4.16 16.71 6.75
N THR A 48 -4.35 16.18 7.95
CA THR A 48 -3.41 15.25 8.60
C THR A 48 -4.09 13.88 8.71
N TRP A 49 -3.33 12.79 8.62
CA TRP A 49 -3.89 11.43 8.59
C TRP A 49 -4.70 11.09 9.85
N SER A 50 -4.26 11.55 11.02
CA SER A 50 -4.98 11.35 12.28
C SER A 50 -6.30 12.12 12.38
N GLU A 51 -6.48 13.18 11.57
CA GLU A 51 -7.70 14.00 11.57
C GLU A 51 -8.69 13.62 10.47
N THR A 52 -8.33 12.68 9.59
CA THR A 52 -9.21 12.20 8.53
C THR A 52 -10.14 11.06 8.96
N TRP A 53 -10.01 10.57 10.18
CA TRP A 53 -10.78 9.44 10.70
C TRP A 53 -11.55 9.82 11.98
N VAL A 54 -12.72 9.23 12.16
CA VAL A 54 -13.56 9.33 13.35
C VAL A 54 -13.90 7.95 13.88
N ALA A 55 -13.80 7.77 15.19
CA ALA A 55 -14.24 6.55 15.84
C ALA A 55 -15.77 6.55 15.97
N VAL A 56 -16.42 5.51 15.47
CA VAL A 56 -17.88 5.33 15.57
C VAL A 56 -18.17 3.97 16.19
N ARG A 57 -19.11 3.95 17.14
CA ARG A 57 -19.55 2.74 17.82
C ARG A 57 -20.81 2.21 17.15
N CYS A 58 -20.80 0.93 16.79
CA CYS A 58 -21.98 0.26 16.25
C CYS A 58 -23.06 0.14 17.32
N GLY A 59 -24.27 0.67 17.06
CA GLY A 59 -25.40 0.55 17.98
C GLY A 59 -25.92 -0.88 18.18
N ALA A 60 -25.59 -1.81 17.25
CA ALA A 60 -26.04 -3.20 17.32
C ALA A 60 -25.07 -4.13 18.07
N CYS A 61 -23.77 -4.04 17.80
CA CYS A 61 -22.76 -4.95 18.38
C CYS A 61 -21.78 -4.27 19.35
N GLY A 62 -21.84 -2.94 19.50
CA GLY A 62 -20.95 -2.17 20.38
C GLY A 62 -19.51 -2.03 19.90
N ARG A 63 -19.12 -2.63 18.77
CA ARG A 63 -17.75 -2.50 18.23
C ARG A 63 -17.48 -1.07 17.78
N GLU A 64 -16.27 -0.62 18.07
CA GLU A 64 -15.71 0.64 17.57
C GLU A 64 -14.97 0.39 16.26
N GLY A 65 -15.16 1.30 15.31
CA GLY A 65 -14.43 1.30 14.04
C GLY A 65 -14.05 2.72 13.65
N GLU A 66 -12.97 2.85 12.89
CA GLU A 66 -12.52 4.12 12.31
C GLU A 66 -13.17 4.32 10.94
N TRP A 67 -13.79 5.49 10.75
CA TRP A 67 -14.50 5.85 9.53
C TRP A 67 -14.06 7.22 9.02
N PRO A 68 -14.17 7.50 7.71
CA PRO A 68 -13.77 8.80 7.18
C PRO A 68 -14.55 9.95 7.85
N HIS A 69 -13.84 11.01 8.23
CA HIS A 69 -14.47 12.18 8.84
C HIS A 69 -15.45 12.82 7.83
N PRO A 70 -16.70 13.12 8.22
CA PRO A 70 -17.66 13.81 7.38
C PRO A 70 -17.17 15.19 6.90
N GLU A 71 -17.15 15.40 5.58
CA GLU A 71 -16.66 16.61 4.93
C GLU A 71 -17.59 17.04 3.78
N VAL A 72 -17.81 18.36 3.63
CA VAL A 72 -18.59 18.95 2.54
C VAL A 72 -17.85 20.12 1.90
N GLY A 73 -17.76 20.14 0.58
CA GLY A 73 -17.25 21.29 -0.17
C GLY A 73 -18.34 22.35 -0.33
N CYS A 74 -18.06 23.59 0.05
CA CYS A 74 -19.02 24.67 -0.18
C CYS A 74 -19.04 25.07 -1.66
N ALA A 75 -20.19 24.91 -2.32
CA ALA A 75 -20.34 25.23 -3.74
C ALA A 75 -20.18 26.74 -4.04
N SER A 76 -20.37 27.62 -3.05
CA SER A 76 -20.32 29.07 -3.24
C SER A 76 -18.91 29.66 -3.15
N CYS A 77 -18.10 29.22 -2.18
CA CYS A 77 -16.77 29.82 -1.91
C CYS A 77 -15.61 28.83 -2.01
N GLY A 78 -15.89 27.54 -2.26
CA GLY A 78 -14.87 26.50 -2.40
C GLY A 78 -14.26 26.00 -1.10
N THR A 79 -14.63 26.55 0.06
CA THR A 79 -14.13 26.09 1.37
C THR A 79 -14.61 24.67 1.65
N VAL A 80 -13.69 23.79 2.00
CA VAL A 80 -14.02 22.46 2.52
C VAL A 80 -14.32 22.56 4.01
N VAL A 81 -15.46 22.06 4.42
CA VAL A 81 -15.98 22.14 5.78
C VAL A 81 -16.05 20.74 6.37
N ARG A 82 -15.48 20.58 7.56
CA ARG A 82 -15.55 19.35 8.35
C ARG A 82 -16.77 19.42 9.27
N ILE A 83 -17.62 18.41 9.20
CA ILE A 83 -18.87 18.35 9.97
C ILE A 83 -18.58 17.63 11.30
N PRO A 84 -18.80 18.26 12.46
CA PRO A 84 -18.51 17.66 13.76
C PRO A 84 -19.26 16.35 13.95
N VAL A 85 -18.64 15.42 14.69
CA VAL A 85 -19.26 14.17 15.12
C VAL A 85 -19.22 14.13 16.64
N HIS A 86 -20.26 13.55 17.25
CA HIS A 86 -20.25 13.33 18.68
C HIS A 86 -19.07 12.41 19.02
N PRO A 87 -18.16 12.84 19.91
CA PRO A 87 -17.07 11.97 20.33
C PRO A 87 -17.68 10.73 20.96
N LEU A 88 -17.05 9.57 20.74
CA LEU A 88 -17.30 8.45 21.63
C LEU A 88 -16.92 8.93 23.02
N THR A 89 -17.89 9.02 23.92
CA THR A 89 -17.63 9.41 25.30
C THR A 89 -16.55 8.48 25.83
N ALA A 90 -15.33 9.02 25.96
CA ALA A 90 -14.33 8.39 26.79
C ALA A 90 -14.90 8.48 28.20
N GLU A 91 -15.12 7.34 28.84
CA GLU A 91 -15.39 7.30 30.27
C GLU A 91 -14.33 8.19 30.96
N PRO A 92 -14.72 9.25 31.69
CA PRO A 92 -13.76 10.06 32.42
C PRO A 92 -13.27 9.21 33.61
N GLY A 93 -12.22 8.41 33.40
CA GLY A 93 -11.80 7.44 34.41
C GLY A 93 -10.67 6.49 34.03
N ALA A 94 -9.55 6.99 33.53
CA ALA A 94 -8.26 6.31 33.70
C ALA A 94 -7.14 7.36 33.58
N GLY A 95 -6.55 7.68 34.73
CA GLY A 95 -5.49 8.67 34.84
C GLY A 95 -4.25 8.33 34.00
N SER A 96 -3.39 9.33 33.86
CA SER A 96 -2.03 9.25 33.31
C SER A 96 -1.36 7.89 33.55
N PRO A 97 -0.58 7.34 32.60
CA PRO A 97 0.28 6.21 32.87
C PRO A 97 1.33 6.64 33.91
N GLY A 98 0.99 6.41 35.18
CA GLY A 98 1.92 6.43 36.28
C GLY A 98 3.01 5.42 35.98
N HIS A 99 4.25 5.90 36.05
CA HIS A 99 5.48 5.12 35.99
C HIS A 99 5.31 3.79 36.75
N PRO A 100 5.49 2.61 36.12
CA PRO A 100 5.46 1.37 36.87
C PRO A 100 6.65 1.36 37.84
N PRO A 101 6.46 0.98 39.13
CA PRO A 101 7.59 0.89 40.05
C PRO A 101 8.59 -0.17 39.56
N PRO A 102 9.91 0.05 39.75
CA PRO A 102 10.91 -0.89 39.29
C PRO A 102 10.78 -2.22 40.03
N ARG A 103 10.79 -3.33 39.28
CA ARG A 103 10.79 -4.69 39.82
C ARG A 103 12.10 -4.95 40.58
N PRO A 104 12.06 -5.65 41.74
CA PRO A 104 13.28 -6.04 42.45
C PRO A 104 14.07 -7.08 41.64
N ARG A 105 15.40 -6.91 41.62
CA ARG A 105 16.37 -7.79 40.94
C ARG A 105 16.45 -9.15 41.68
N PRO A 106 16.49 -10.30 40.99
CA PRO A 106 16.85 -11.56 41.64
C PRO A 106 18.35 -11.59 41.98
N ALA A 107 18.65 -12.12 43.17
CA ALA A 107 19.99 -12.28 43.74
C ALA A 107 20.77 -13.46 43.10
N PRO A 108 22.11 -13.48 43.18
CA PRO A 108 22.95 -14.46 42.48
C PRO A 108 23.00 -15.82 43.20
N ALA A 109 23.05 -16.90 42.43
CA ALA A 109 23.35 -18.25 42.93
C ALA A 109 24.71 -18.74 42.39
N HIS A 110 25.59 -19.16 43.30
CA HIS A 110 26.85 -19.89 43.07
C HIS A 110 26.64 -21.42 43.30
N PRO A 111 27.62 -22.33 43.08
CA PRO A 111 27.77 -23.13 41.86
C PRO A 111 27.70 -24.67 42.07
N ALA A 112 27.88 -25.38 40.93
CA ALA A 112 27.87 -26.81 40.57
C ALA A 112 28.35 -27.91 41.57
N PRO A 113 28.17 -29.20 41.17
CA PRO A 113 29.35 -29.98 40.77
C PRO A 113 29.19 -30.81 39.47
N ALA A 114 30.35 -31.18 38.91
CA ALA A 114 30.60 -31.88 37.64
C ALA A 114 30.45 -33.43 37.74
N PRO A 115 30.57 -34.14 36.60
CA PRO A 115 31.51 -35.25 36.58
C PRO A 115 32.41 -35.34 35.32
N ASP A 116 33.45 -36.16 35.49
CA ASP A 116 34.72 -36.25 34.76
C ASP A 116 34.69 -36.68 33.29
N ALA A 117 35.77 -36.28 32.64
CA ALA A 117 36.18 -36.62 31.29
C ALA A 117 36.77 -38.03 31.17
N SER A 118 36.60 -38.66 30.00
CA SER A 118 37.59 -39.56 29.37
C SER A 118 37.27 -39.69 27.88
N GLY A 119 38.17 -39.22 27.01
CA GLY A 119 38.30 -39.69 25.61
C GLY A 119 39.34 -40.83 25.54
N PRO A 120 39.95 -41.18 24.37
CA PRO A 120 39.68 -40.72 22.99
C PRO A 120 39.66 -41.86 21.93
N GLY A 121 39.38 -41.52 20.65
CA GLY A 121 40.08 -42.14 19.50
C GLY A 121 39.25 -42.71 18.33
N PRO A 122 39.80 -42.77 17.10
CA PRO A 122 39.05 -42.50 15.87
C PRO A 122 39.07 -43.60 14.79
N GLY A 123 38.21 -43.43 13.76
CA GLY A 123 38.57 -43.73 12.37
C GLY A 123 37.83 -44.86 11.65
N GLN A 124 37.76 -44.70 10.32
CA GLN A 124 37.29 -45.62 9.27
C GLN A 124 35.78 -45.57 9.01
N GLY A 125 35.26 -45.45 7.79
CA GLY A 125 35.86 -45.41 6.47
C GLY A 125 34.75 -45.68 5.44
N ARG A 126 34.82 -45.01 4.29
CA ARG A 126 34.29 -45.43 2.98
C ARG A 126 32.78 -45.76 2.86
N SER A 127 32.09 -45.00 2.02
CA SER A 127 31.63 -45.54 0.71
C SER A 127 30.97 -44.45 -0.13
N GLN A 128 31.50 -44.28 -1.35
CA GLN A 128 30.83 -43.64 -2.47
C GLN A 128 30.07 -44.73 -3.24
N GLY A 129 28.81 -44.45 -3.60
CA GLY A 129 28.09 -45.07 -4.73
C GLY A 129 27.24 -43.95 -5.35
N ARG A 130 27.57 -43.44 -6.54
CA ARG A 130 27.20 -43.92 -7.88
C ARG A 130 25.68 -44.17 -8.06
N GLY A 131 25.11 -43.45 -9.03
CA GLY A 131 23.81 -43.74 -9.66
C GLY A 131 23.00 -42.45 -9.85
N ALA A 132 23.11 -41.74 -10.97
CA ALA A 132 22.51 -42.00 -12.30
C ALA A 132 21.11 -41.39 -12.47
N ALA A 133 20.96 -40.73 -13.62
CA ALA A 133 19.85 -39.88 -14.06
C ALA A 133 18.61 -40.65 -14.52
N VAL A 134 17.44 -39.98 -14.49
CA VAL A 134 16.28 -40.10 -15.40
C VAL A 134 15.48 -38.78 -15.24
N GLY A 135 14.98 -38.02 -16.23
CA GLY A 135 14.73 -38.26 -17.65
C GLY A 135 13.22 -38.30 -17.96
N GLY A 136 12.67 -37.24 -18.57
CA GLY A 136 11.40 -37.25 -19.32
C GLY A 136 10.16 -36.77 -18.54
N ALA A 137 9.53 -35.65 -18.89
CA ALA A 137 8.72 -35.35 -20.10
C ALA A 137 7.25 -35.79 -19.97
N GLY A 138 6.34 -34.82 -20.11
CA GLY A 138 4.91 -35.03 -20.22
C GLY A 138 4.20 -33.75 -20.67
N ALA A 139 3.98 -33.65 -21.99
CA ALA A 139 3.25 -32.58 -22.65
C ALA A 139 1.72 -32.74 -22.48
N GLY A 140 1.01 -31.61 -22.49
CA GLY A 140 -0.44 -31.54 -22.66
C GLY A 140 -0.83 -30.22 -23.31
N ALA A 141 -1.06 -30.24 -24.62
CA ALA A 141 -1.50 -29.11 -25.42
C ALA A 141 -3.04 -29.04 -25.45
N GLY A 142 -3.61 -27.89 -25.09
CA GLY A 142 -4.98 -27.50 -25.39
C GLY A 142 -5.00 -26.41 -26.49
N PRO A 143 -6.11 -26.25 -27.24
CA PRO A 143 -6.14 -25.40 -28.43
C PRO A 143 -6.13 -23.92 -28.03
N GLY A 144 -4.96 -23.30 -28.20
CA GLY A 144 -4.79 -21.86 -28.03
C GLY A 144 -5.54 -21.11 -29.13
N HIS A 145 -6.42 -20.20 -28.71
CA HIS A 145 -6.82 -19.09 -29.57
C HIS A 145 -5.54 -18.41 -30.02
N ALA A 146 -5.30 -18.38 -31.33
CA ALA A 146 -4.15 -17.72 -31.92
C ALA A 146 -4.27 -16.22 -31.63
N SER A 147 -3.69 -15.77 -30.51
CA SER A 147 -3.45 -14.36 -30.26
C SER A 147 -2.56 -13.85 -31.38
N SER A 148 -3.06 -12.85 -32.11
CA SER A 148 -2.30 -12.12 -33.11
C SER A 148 -0.89 -11.81 -32.59
N PRO A 149 0.17 -12.01 -33.40
CA PRO A 149 1.52 -11.77 -32.95
C PRO A 149 1.64 -10.31 -32.53
N ALA A 150 1.94 -10.07 -31.25
CA ALA A 150 2.33 -8.76 -30.75
C ALA A 150 3.33 -8.16 -31.74
N ALA A 151 2.94 -7.08 -32.41
CA ALA A 151 3.81 -6.38 -33.34
C ALA A 151 5.15 -6.17 -32.63
N ARG A 152 6.25 -6.67 -33.21
CA ARG A 152 7.57 -6.70 -32.53
C ARG A 152 7.87 -5.32 -31.97
N ARG A 153 7.70 -5.19 -30.65
CA ARG A 153 7.90 -3.93 -29.94
C ARG A 153 9.36 -3.52 -30.20
N PRO A 154 9.62 -2.27 -30.63
CA PRO A 154 10.99 -1.81 -30.85
C PRO A 154 11.81 -1.96 -29.56
N ALA A 155 13.14 -2.00 -29.63
CA ALA A 155 13.95 -2.00 -28.41
C ALA A 155 13.70 -0.73 -27.58
N PHE A 156 13.57 -0.86 -26.26
CA PHE A 156 13.47 0.28 -25.36
C PHE A 156 14.77 1.09 -25.40
N ARG A 157 14.67 2.42 -25.36
CA ARG A 157 15.83 3.32 -25.32
C ARG A 157 15.96 3.90 -23.91
N PRO A 158 16.87 3.37 -23.07
CA PRO A 158 17.02 3.83 -21.69
C PRO A 158 17.50 5.28 -21.60
N LEU A 159 17.09 5.94 -20.51
CA LEU A 159 17.58 7.24 -20.09
C LEU A 159 18.36 7.10 -18.80
N THR A 160 19.61 7.57 -18.77
CA THR A 160 20.43 7.52 -17.55
C THR A 160 19.74 8.25 -16.40
N ILE A 161 19.64 7.60 -15.24
CA ILE A 161 18.99 8.17 -14.05
C ILE A 161 20.04 8.87 -13.20
N ARG A 162 19.92 10.19 -13.04
CA ARG A 162 20.77 11.01 -12.17
C ARG A 162 20.00 11.64 -11.01
N THR A 163 18.69 11.77 -11.17
CA THR A 163 17.77 12.41 -10.23
C THR A 163 16.50 11.59 -10.06
N ALA A 164 15.75 11.87 -8.99
CA ALA A 164 14.41 11.31 -8.79
C ALA A 164 13.46 11.61 -9.97
N ARG A 165 13.61 12.78 -10.60
CA ARG A 165 12.82 13.15 -11.78
C ARG A 165 13.15 12.29 -13.00
N ASP A 166 14.41 11.89 -13.16
CA ASP A 166 14.83 10.99 -14.24
C ASP A 166 14.25 9.60 -14.04
N ALA A 167 14.15 9.12 -12.80
CA ALA A 167 13.50 7.85 -12.47
C ALA A 167 12.02 7.86 -12.87
N VAL A 168 11.29 8.92 -12.50
CA VAL A 168 9.88 9.09 -12.92
C VAL A 168 9.74 9.18 -14.43
N THR A 169 10.63 9.92 -15.09
CA THR A 169 10.63 10.05 -16.56
C THR A 169 10.89 8.69 -17.23
N THR A 170 11.84 7.92 -16.70
CA THR A 170 12.19 6.58 -17.18
C THR A 170 11.00 5.63 -17.07
N ALA A 171 10.34 5.58 -15.91
CA ALA A 171 9.14 4.78 -15.71
C ALA A 171 8.01 5.17 -16.67
N ALA A 172 7.76 6.48 -16.86
CA ALA A 172 6.74 6.95 -17.79
C ALA A 172 7.02 6.57 -19.25
N LEU A 173 8.27 6.67 -19.70
CA LEU A 173 8.67 6.24 -21.05
C LEU A 173 8.57 4.73 -21.21
N TYR A 174 8.93 3.97 -20.18
CA TYR A 174 8.84 2.52 -20.20
C TYR A 174 7.39 2.05 -20.31
N LEU A 175 6.48 2.64 -19.54
CA LEU A 175 5.05 2.34 -19.63
C LEU A 175 4.46 2.68 -21.00
N ARG A 176 4.85 3.82 -21.59
CA ARG A 176 4.45 4.18 -22.97
C ARG A 176 4.97 3.19 -23.99
N TRP A 177 6.20 2.72 -23.80
CA TRP A 177 6.82 1.71 -24.63
C TRP A 177 6.11 0.35 -24.51
N LEU A 178 5.64 -0.02 -23.30
CA LEU A 178 4.82 -1.22 -23.07
C LEU A 178 3.44 -1.14 -23.76
N GLY A 179 2.96 0.06 -24.08
CA GLY A 179 1.72 0.28 -24.84
C GLY A 179 0.70 1.18 -24.14
N PHE A 180 0.95 1.60 -22.89
CA PHE A 180 0.03 2.49 -22.16
C PHE A 180 0.02 3.89 -22.78
N GLN A 181 -1.17 4.37 -23.15
CA GLN A 181 -1.34 5.70 -23.73
C GLN A 181 -1.51 6.76 -22.64
N ASP A 182 -1.17 8.02 -22.94
CA ASP A 182 -1.43 9.17 -22.06
C ASP A 182 -0.91 9.06 -20.62
N VAL A 183 0.24 8.40 -20.43
CA VAL A 183 0.90 8.30 -19.11
C VAL A 183 1.28 9.70 -18.62
N ARG A 184 0.65 10.13 -17.54
CA ARG A 184 0.79 11.46 -16.94
C ARG A 184 0.94 11.38 -15.43
N GLN A 185 1.70 12.30 -14.87
CA GLN A 185 1.68 12.55 -13.43
C GLN A 185 0.41 13.36 -13.10
N PRO A 186 -0.37 12.99 -12.07
CA PRO A 186 -1.50 13.80 -11.62
C PRO A 186 -1.05 15.21 -11.20
N ASP A 187 -1.86 16.22 -11.52
CA ASP A 187 -1.60 17.59 -11.09
C ASP A 187 -1.76 17.70 -9.56
N GLY A 188 -0.65 17.74 -8.85
CA GLY A 188 -0.58 17.85 -7.39
C GLY A 188 0.84 18.15 -6.94
N ARG A 189 1.01 18.86 -5.81
CA ARG A 189 2.35 19.17 -5.29
C ARG A 189 3.04 17.85 -4.90
N PRO A 190 4.21 17.50 -5.48
CA PRO A 190 4.95 16.32 -5.06
C PRO A 190 5.34 16.46 -3.60
N VAL A 191 5.00 15.46 -2.77
CA VAL A 191 5.55 15.37 -1.42
C VAL A 191 7.02 14.95 -1.60
N PRO A 192 8.02 15.72 -1.13
CA PRO A 192 9.44 15.55 -1.53
C PRO A 192 10.13 14.22 -1.15
N SER A 193 9.41 13.23 -0.66
CA SER A 193 9.94 11.94 -0.21
C SER A 193 8.96 10.78 -0.36
N ALA A 194 7.83 10.99 -1.04
CA ALA A 194 6.85 9.94 -1.28
C ALA A 194 7.02 9.40 -2.70
N ALA A 195 6.78 8.10 -2.87
CA ALA A 195 6.73 7.51 -4.20
C ALA A 195 5.69 8.23 -5.07
N VAL A 196 6.06 8.46 -6.33
CA VAL A 196 5.38 9.34 -7.27
C VAL A 196 4.36 8.55 -8.09
N ASP A 197 3.13 9.06 -8.13
CA ASP A 197 2.05 8.46 -8.91
C ASP A 197 2.12 8.87 -10.39
N LEU A 198 1.99 7.88 -11.27
CA LEU A 198 1.71 8.00 -12.69
C LEU A 198 0.33 7.36 -12.97
N ARG A 199 -0.39 7.94 -13.94
CA ARG A 199 -1.73 7.51 -14.34
C ARG A 199 -1.84 7.45 -15.87
N ALA A 200 -2.56 6.45 -16.35
CA ALA A 200 -3.03 6.33 -17.74
C ALA A 200 -4.41 5.63 -17.71
N PRO A 201 -5.17 5.62 -18.81
CA PRO A 201 -6.39 4.82 -18.89
C PRO A 201 -6.11 3.36 -18.52
N GLY A 202 -6.76 2.86 -17.47
CA GLY A 202 -6.57 1.50 -16.96
C GLY A 202 -5.27 1.23 -16.19
N LEU A 203 -4.45 2.24 -15.90
CA LEU A 203 -3.16 2.08 -15.22
C LEU A 203 -2.98 3.06 -14.06
N VAL A 204 -2.51 2.51 -12.94
CA VAL A 204 -1.91 3.21 -11.80
C VAL A 204 -0.49 2.72 -11.66
N ALA A 205 0.51 3.60 -11.79
CA ALA A 205 1.89 3.24 -11.53
C ALA A 205 2.47 4.09 -10.40
N GLN A 206 3.26 3.47 -9.53
CA GLN A 206 3.98 4.15 -8.47
C GLN A 206 5.48 4.07 -8.74
N VAL A 207 6.22 5.14 -8.47
CA VAL A 207 7.66 5.24 -8.69
C VAL A 207 8.34 5.66 -7.39
N ASP A 208 9.13 4.78 -6.79
CA ASP A 208 9.94 5.07 -5.61
C ASP A 208 11.39 5.39 -6.03
N PRO A 209 11.80 6.68 -6.03
CA PRO A 209 13.15 7.09 -6.37
C PRO A 209 14.10 7.06 -5.16
N THR A 210 13.69 6.50 -4.01
CA THR A 210 14.54 6.47 -2.82
C THR A 210 15.59 5.38 -2.92
N THR A 211 16.66 5.53 -2.13
CA THR A 211 17.74 4.54 -2.01
C THR A 211 17.44 3.47 -0.96
N ALA A 212 16.23 3.45 -0.39
CA ALA A 212 15.80 2.44 0.57
C ALA A 212 14.89 1.42 -0.14
N PRO A 213 15.04 0.11 0.12
CA PRO A 213 14.15 -0.89 -0.46
C PRO A 213 12.69 -0.62 -0.10
N ALA A 214 11.80 -0.72 -1.09
CA ALA A 214 10.36 -0.58 -0.87
C ALA A 214 9.84 -1.76 -0.04
N GLY A 215 9.14 -1.44 1.05
CA GLY A 215 8.59 -2.41 1.98
C GLY A 215 7.15 -2.84 1.66
N LEU A 216 6.66 -3.83 2.41
CA LEU A 216 5.32 -4.42 2.29
C LEU A 216 4.19 -3.37 2.17
N ARG A 217 4.19 -2.36 3.05
CA ARG A 217 3.16 -1.32 3.07
C ARG A 217 3.10 -0.51 1.78
N ALA A 218 4.22 -0.29 1.11
CA ALA A 218 4.24 0.44 -0.15
C ALA A 218 3.55 -0.36 -1.28
N VAL A 219 3.74 -1.68 -1.30
CA VAL A 219 3.04 -2.60 -2.22
C VAL A 219 1.53 -2.63 -1.94
N GLU A 220 1.13 -2.69 -0.67
CA GLU A 220 -0.30 -2.63 -0.31
C GLU A 220 -0.93 -1.28 -0.67
N CYS A 221 -0.19 -0.18 -0.53
CA CYS A 221 -0.67 1.14 -0.93
C CYS A 221 -0.92 1.24 -2.44
N VAL A 222 0.00 0.77 -3.30
CA VAL A 222 -0.21 0.81 -4.75
C VAL A 222 -1.38 -0.08 -5.17
N TRP A 223 -1.58 -1.21 -4.49
CA TRP A 223 -2.71 -2.09 -4.72
C TRP A 223 -4.04 -1.42 -4.41
N LEU A 224 -4.18 -0.82 -3.23
CA LEU A 224 -5.39 -0.10 -2.82
C LEU A 224 -5.72 1.06 -3.77
N ASN A 225 -4.69 1.75 -4.27
CA ASN A 225 -4.85 2.84 -5.23
C ASN A 225 -5.38 2.35 -6.59
N GLY A 226 -4.87 1.22 -7.08
CA GLY A 226 -5.37 0.55 -8.28
C GLY A 226 -6.81 0.09 -8.13
N LEU A 227 -7.14 -0.55 -7.01
CA LEU A 227 -8.52 -0.97 -6.70
C LEU A 227 -9.49 0.21 -6.69
N THR A 228 -9.10 1.31 -6.06
CA THR A 228 -9.93 2.53 -5.99
C THR A 228 -10.16 3.13 -7.38
N SER A 229 -9.18 2.97 -8.28
CA SER A 229 -9.22 3.50 -9.65
C SER A 229 -9.73 2.48 -10.69
N CYS A 230 -10.09 1.26 -10.26
CA CYS A 230 -10.39 0.11 -11.12
C CYS A 230 -9.34 -0.08 -12.23
N ALA A 231 -8.05 0.00 -11.87
CA ALA A 231 -6.93 0.02 -12.79
C ALA A 231 -5.85 -0.98 -12.38
N THR A 232 -5.06 -1.44 -13.36
CA THR A 232 -3.87 -2.27 -13.11
C THR A 232 -2.83 -1.44 -12.35
N SER A 233 -2.30 -2.01 -11.27
CA SER A 233 -1.25 -1.39 -10.45
C SER A 233 0.15 -1.86 -10.88
N VAL A 234 1.10 -0.96 -11.06
CA VAL A 234 2.51 -1.27 -11.35
C VAL A 234 3.41 -0.51 -10.39
N TYR A 235 4.51 -1.11 -9.92
CA TYR A 235 5.46 -0.43 -9.04
C TYR A 235 6.88 -0.47 -9.60
N PHE A 236 7.53 0.69 -9.68
CA PHE A 236 8.95 0.86 -9.96
C PHE A 236 9.71 1.33 -8.72
N ALA A 237 10.88 0.75 -8.42
CA ALA A 237 11.74 1.19 -7.32
C ALA A 237 13.22 1.25 -7.74
N LEU A 238 13.96 2.26 -7.28
CA LEU A 238 15.41 2.35 -7.51
C LEU A 238 16.21 1.36 -6.64
N ALA A 239 15.88 1.25 -5.36
CA ALA A 239 16.59 0.38 -4.41
C ALA A 239 16.00 -1.03 -4.28
N GLY A 240 15.08 -1.40 -5.16
CA GLY A 240 14.39 -2.69 -5.12
C GLY A 240 13.40 -2.82 -3.97
N TYR A 241 13.15 -4.06 -3.56
CA TYR A 241 12.06 -4.45 -2.69
C TYR A 241 12.53 -5.40 -1.60
N THR A 242 11.91 -5.31 -0.42
CA THR A 242 12.09 -6.36 0.60
C THR A 242 11.47 -7.69 0.12
N ASP A 243 11.92 -8.80 0.71
CA ASP A 243 11.40 -10.13 0.35
C ASP A 243 9.89 -10.24 0.60
N GLU A 244 9.41 -9.68 1.72
CA GLU A 244 7.98 -9.60 2.05
C GLU A 244 7.17 -8.82 1.00
N ALA A 245 7.75 -7.73 0.47
CA ALA A 245 7.11 -6.95 -0.59
C ALA A 245 7.00 -7.74 -1.90
N ARG A 246 8.02 -8.54 -2.26
CA ARG A 246 7.98 -9.37 -3.48
C ARG A 246 6.93 -10.47 -3.36
N ILE A 247 6.95 -11.24 -2.27
CA ILE A 247 5.95 -12.28 -2.00
C ILE A 247 4.54 -11.68 -2.05
N ARG A 248 4.34 -10.53 -1.40
CA ARG A 248 3.03 -9.90 -1.38
C ARG A 248 2.60 -9.40 -2.76
N ALA A 249 3.51 -8.88 -3.56
CA ALA A 249 3.20 -8.43 -4.91
C ALA A 249 2.78 -9.60 -5.80
N ASP A 250 3.36 -10.78 -5.64
CA ASP A 250 2.96 -11.99 -6.36
C ASP A 250 1.54 -12.42 -5.98
N ASP A 251 1.23 -12.46 -4.68
CA ASP A 251 -0.14 -12.76 -4.20
C ASP A 251 -1.20 -11.80 -4.75
N LEU A 252 -0.80 -10.53 -4.97
CA LEU A 252 -1.68 -9.47 -5.44
C LEU A 252 -1.64 -9.26 -6.96
N GLY A 253 -0.77 -9.97 -7.68
CA GLY A 253 -0.58 -9.82 -9.12
C GLY A 253 -0.05 -8.45 -9.54
N ILE A 254 0.84 -7.84 -8.76
CA ILE A 254 1.39 -6.50 -9.01
C ILE A 254 2.77 -6.63 -9.69
N PRO A 255 2.92 -6.13 -10.93
CA PRO A 255 4.21 -6.02 -11.59
C PRO A 255 5.19 -5.12 -10.81
N LEU A 256 6.33 -5.69 -10.44
CA LEU A 256 7.45 -4.99 -9.80
C LEU A 256 8.62 -4.83 -10.77
N PHE A 257 9.15 -3.61 -10.86
CA PHE A 257 10.31 -3.29 -11.67
C PHE A 257 11.39 -2.60 -10.84
N VAL A 258 12.62 -3.06 -10.95
CA VAL A 258 13.78 -2.37 -10.40
C VAL A 258 14.43 -1.52 -11.50
N MET A 259 14.70 -0.26 -11.19
CA MET A 259 15.42 0.63 -12.10
C MET A 259 16.85 0.82 -11.58
N ASP A 260 17.83 0.66 -12.45
CA ASP A 260 19.21 1.00 -12.13
C ASP A 260 19.59 2.38 -12.68
N LEU A 261 20.81 2.84 -12.38
CA LEU A 261 21.30 4.14 -12.87
C LEU A 261 21.47 4.19 -14.40
N THR A 262 21.46 3.04 -15.09
CA THR A 262 21.48 2.98 -16.56
C THR A 262 20.12 3.34 -17.15
N GLY A 263 19.04 3.20 -16.37
CA GLY A 263 17.68 3.54 -16.77
C GLY A 263 16.94 2.44 -17.51
N MET A 264 17.37 1.17 -17.35
CA MET A 264 16.65 0.01 -17.85
C MET A 264 15.83 -0.61 -16.71
N PRO A 265 14.49 -0.48 -16.70
CA PRO A 265 13.66 -1.21 -15.75
C PRO A 265 13.77 -2.72 -15.99
N GLN A 266 14.05 -3.46 -14.91
CA GLN A 266 14.15 -4.92 -14.90
C GLN A 266 12.94 -5.50 -14.14
N PRO A 267 12.19 -6.45 -14.74
CA PRO A 267 11.15 -7.18 -14.01
C PRO A 267 11.81 -7.99 -12.88
N VAL A 268 11.16 -8.06 -11.73
CA VAL A 268 11.67 -8.84 -10.58
C VAL A 268 10.66 -9.84 -10.02
N ASN A 269 9.55 -10.03 -10.71
CA ASN A 269 8.53 -11.02 -10.37
C ASN A 269 7.68 -11.44 -11.58
N ASP A 270 6.96 -12.55 -11.45
CA ASP A 270 6.21 -13.17 -12.55
C ASP A 270 5.18 -12.21 -13.20
N PRO A 271 4.38 -11.43 -12.44
CA PRO A 271 3.50 -10.41 -13.03
C PRO A 271 4.24 -9.36 -13.88
N ALA A 272 5.48 -9.01 -13.52
CA ALA A 272 6.28 -8.07 -14.31
C ALA A 272 6.82 -8.71 -15.60
N ASP A 273 7.20 -9.97 -15.55
CA ASP A 273 7.59 -10.73 -16.74
C ASP A 273 6.40 -10.92 -17.70
N GLU A 274 5.20 -11.19 -17.17
CA GLU A 274 3.98 -11.26 -17.95
C GLU A 274 3.69 -9.92 -18.64
N LEU A 275 3.68 -8.82 -17.89
CA LEU A 275 3.45 -7.48 -18.44
C LEU A 275 4.51 -7.08 -19.48
N LEU A 276 5.76 -7.47 -19.28
CA LEU A 276 6.83 -7.24 -20.25
C LEU A 276 6.55 -7.99 -21.56
N GLY A 277 6.13 -9.26 -21.46
CA GLY A 277 5.82 -10.13 -22.59
C GLY A 277 4.57 -9.71 -23.37
N THR A 278 3.48 -9.37 -22.69
CA THR A 278 2.19 -9.03 -23.32
C THR A 278 2.09 -7.57 -23.70
N GLY A 279 2.62 -6.66 -22.87
CA GLY A 279 2.28 -5.24 -22.94
C GLY A 279 0.97 -4.87 -22.27
N ALA A 280 0.60 -3.60 -22.47
CA ALA A 280 -0.68 -3.02 -22.03
C ALA A 280 -1.89 -3.70 -22.68
#